data_AF-A0A0C3S158-F1
#
_entry.id   AF-A0A0C3S158-F1
#
_cell.length_a   1.000
_cell.length_b   1.000
_cell.length_c   1.000
_cell.angle_alpha   90.00
_cell.angle_beta   90.00
_cell.angle_gamma   90.00
#
_symmetry.space_group_name_H-M   'P 1'
#
loop_
_entity.id
_entity.type
_entity.pdbx_description
1 polymer ?
#
loop_
_entity_poly.entity_id
_entity_poly.type
_entity_poly.pdbx_seq_one_letter_code
_entity_poly.pdbx_strand_id
1 'polypeptide(L)'
;MTNFFTYGRPIADQLSLYSRRNRTTQSCLNCHTSKRKCDRKRPCQRCIQLGLTGLCVYEVDDPAARDDPNIDETTRLRNRIAELESLVRELRGAPHSHESLNCV
;
A
#
# COMPACT_ATOMS: atom_id res chain seq x y z
N MET A 1 -1.12 31.58 15.98
CA MET A 1 0.01 30.73 15.56
C MET A 1 0.26 29.66 16.63
N THR A 2 0.35 28.40 16.20
CA THR A 2 0.97 27.23 16.89
C THR A 2 1.00 27.19 18.43
N ASN A 3 -0.09 26.74 19.06
CA ASN A 3 -0.01 26.19 20.42
C ASN A 3 0.45 24.73 20.36
N PHE A 4 1.77 24.58 20.34
CA PHE A 4 2.51 23.37 20.64
C PHE A 4 2.73 23.32 22.17
N PHE A 5 2.34 22.21 22.80
CA PHE A 5 2.86 21.71 24.08
C PHE A 5 2.79 22.58 25.34
N THR A 6 1.64 22.63 26.02
CA THR A 6 1.65 22.78 27.49
C THR A 6 0.46 22.04 28.10
N TYR A 7 0.63 20.75 28.42
CA TYR A 7 0.02 20.16 29.61
C TYR A 7 0.98 19.11 30.16
N GLY A 8 1.21 19.19 31.47
CA GLY A 8 2.38 18.70 32.17
C GLY A 8 2.71 17.22 31.96
N ARG A 9 4.01 16.94 31.87
CA ARG A 9 4.58 15.62 32.11
C ARG A 9 4.97 15.54 33.60
N PRO A 10 4.25 14.78 34.45
CA PRO A 10 4.70 14.52 35.82
C PRO A 10 5.96 13.62 35.81
N ILE A 11 6.84 13.85 36.78
CA ILE A 11 8.20 13.28 36.91
C ILE A 11 8.18 11.78 37.33
N ALA A 12 7.01 11.16 37.51
CA ALA A 12 6.85 9.86 38.15
C ALA A 12 6.82 8.63 37.21
N ASP A 13 7.63 8.58 36.14
CA ASP A 13 7.62 7.45 35.17
C ASP A 13 9.03 6.89 34.86
N GLN A 14 9.99 7.05 35.78
CA GLN A 14 11.37 6.54 35.60
C GLN A 14 11.54 5.03 35.91
N LEU A 15 10.46 4.25 36.07
CA LEU A 15 10.53 2.80 36.34
C LEU A 15 9.58 1.98 35.44
N SER A 16 9.43 2.34 34.17
CA SER A 16 8.67 1.54 33.18
C SER A 16 9.41 1.29 31.86
N LEU A 17 10.70 0.93 31.95
CA LEU A 17 11.50 0.48 30.79
C LEU A 17 11.06 -0.87 30.17
N TYR A 18 9.81 -1.30 30.34
CA TYR A 18 9.27 -2.44 29.61
C TYR A 18 7.78 -2.27 29.33
N SER A 19 7.45 -2.22 28.04
CA SER A 19 6.12 -2.01 27.46
C SER A 19 5.60 -0.57 27.48
N ARG A 20 6.22 0.26 26.62
CA ARG A 20 5.47 1.32 25.93
C ARG A 20 4.24 0.66 25.34
N ARG A 21 3.05 0.93 25.86
CA ARG A 21 1.81 0.55 25.17
C ARG A 21 1.88 1.25 23.83
N ASN A 22 2.11 0.46 22.78
CA ASN A 22 2.10 0.85 21.39
C ASN A 22 0.68 1.32 21.05
N ARG A 23 0.29 2.49 21.55
CA ARG A 23 -1.06 3.04 21.33
C ARG A 23 -1.06 3.57 19.91
N THR A 24 -1.27 2.65 18.97
CA THR A 24 -1.35 2.92 17.55
C THR A 24 -2.31 4.07 17.32
N THR A 25 -1.82 5.10 16.64
CA THR A 25 -2.61 6.26 16.27
C THR A 25 -3.77 5.79 15.39
N GLN A 26 -4.98 5.81 15.93
CA GLN A 26 -6.17 5.22 15.29
C GLN A 26 -6.77 6.11 14.17
N SER A 27 -6.10 7.21 13.81
CA SER A 27 -6.54 8.17 12.81
C SER A 27 -5.57 8.20 11.63
N CYS A 28 -6.11 8.41 10.43
CA CYS A 28 -5.29 8.61 9.22
C CYS A 28 -4.34 9.81 9.41
N LEU A 29 -3.16 9.81 8.76
CA LEU A 29 -2.16 10.88 8.85
C LEU A 29 -2.77 12.24 8.51
N ASN A 30 -3.55 12.33 7.44
CA ASN A 30 -4.23 13.57 7.06
C ASN A 30 -5.26 14.04 8.12
N CYS A 31 -5.94 13.10 8.76
CA CYS A 31 -6.92 13.35 9.81
C CYS A 31 -6.22 13.79 11.11
N HIS A 32 -5.08 13.18 11.38
CA HIS A 32 -4.23 13.44 12.54
C HIS A 32 -3.62 14.84 12.46
N THR A 33 -3.00 15.20 11.33
CA THR A 33 -2.47 16.55 11.08
C THR A 33 -3.57 17.61 11.11
N SER A 34 -4.74 17.29 10.54
CA SER A 34 -5.91 18.18 10.56
C SER A 34 -6.64 18.24 11.90
N LYS A 35 -6.26 17.40 12.88
CA LYS A 35 -6.93 17.24 14.19
C LYS A 35 -8.44 16.99 14.07
N ARG A 36 -8.85 16.15 13.12
CA ARG A 36 -10.27 15.80 12.86
C ARG A 36 -10.56 14.35 13.19
N LYS A 37 -11.86 14.07 13.43
CA LYS A 37 -12.37 12.71 13.61
C LYS A 37 -12.11 11.90 12.33
N CYS A 38 -11.58 10.69 12.49
CA CYS A 38 -11.34 9.75 11.41
C CYS A 38 -12.30 8.57 11.55
N ASP A 39 -13.01 8.22 10.47
CA ASP A 39 -13.98 7.11 10.46
C ASP A 39 -13.34 5.73 10.27
N ARG A 40 -12.00 5.66 10.25
CA ARG A 40 -11.18 4.43 10.18
C ARG A 40 -11.43 3.49 8.99
N LYS A 41 -12.35 3.82 8.09
CA LYS A 41 -12.47 3.18 6.77
C LYS A 41 -11.27 3.56 5.91
N ARG A 42 -10.80 2.66 5.02
CA ARG A 42 -9.73 2.95 4.05
C ARG A 42 -10.32 2.99 2.63
N PRO A 43 -10.20 4.10 1.89
CA PRO A 43 -9.88 5.45 2.37
C PRO A 43 -11.00 5.99 3.28
N CYS A 44 -10.67 6.87 4.24
CA CYS A 44 -11.70 7.34 5.18
C CYS A 44 -12.67 8.30 4.49
N GLN A 45 -13.92 8.37 4.96
CA GLN A 45 -14.99 9.12 4.29
C GLN A 45 -14.63 10.59 4.08
N ARG A 46 -13.91 11.20 5.04
CA ARG A 46 -13.38 12.56 4.92
C ARG A 46 -12.39 12.71 3.76
N CYS A 47 -11.43 11.79 3.64
CA CYS A 47 -10.47 11.80 2.54
C CYS A 47 -11.14 11.55 1.19
N ILE A 48 -12.21 10.75 1.15
CA ILE A 48 -13.05 10.57 -0.06
C ILE A 48 -13.75 11.88 -0.44
N GLN A 49 -14.42 12.54 0.52
CA GLN A 49 -15.13 13.80 0.28
C GLN A 49 -14.20 14.93 -0.18
N LEU A 50 -12.95 14.91 0.28
CA LEU A 50 -11.95 15.90 -0.11
C LEU A 50 -11.18 15.54 -1.39
N GLY A 51 -11.41 14.34 -1.96
CA GLY A 51 -10.62 13.85 -3.10
C GLY A 51 -9.16 13.54 -2.76
N LEU A 52 -8.81 13.42 -1.47
CA LEU A 52 -7.46 13.17 -0.96
C LEU A 52 -7.25 11.70 -0.59
N THR A 53 -7.89 10.79 -1.31
CA THR A 53 -7.82 9.34 -1.04
C THR A 53 -6.38 8.82 -1.11
N GLY A 54 -5.56 9.35 -2.03
CA GLY A 54 -4.14 9.01 -2.17
C GLY A 54 -3.24 9.49 -1.03
N LEU A 55 -3.70 10.43 -0.19
CA LEU A 55 -2.97 10.91 1.00
C LEU A 55 -3.50 10.30 2.32
N CYS A 56 -4.47 9.39 2.22
CA CYS A 56 -5.09 8.74 3.37
C CYS A 56 -4.24 7.56 3.88
N VAL A 57 -3.08 7.86 4.46
CA VAL A 57 -2.12 6.87 4.99
C VAL A 57 -2.27 6.72 6.50
N TYR A 58 -1.96 5.56 7.08
CA TYR A 58 -1.95 5.33 8.53
C TYR A 58 -0.53 4.90 8.96
N GLU A 59 -0.07 5.30 10.15
CA GLU A 59 1.31 5.07 10.66
C GLU A 59 1.64 3.58 10.89
N VAL A 60 0.62 2.74 10.94
CA VAL A 60 0.75 1.29 10.88
C VAL A 60 0.22 0.87 9.52
N ASP A 61 1.15 0.64 8.59
CA ASP A 61 0.93 -0.38 7.58
C ASP A 61 0.74 -1.69 8.35
N ASP A 62 -0.52 -2.01 8.63
CA ASP A 62 -0.91 -3.33 9.09
C ASP A 62 -0.29 -4.32 8.09
N PRO A 63 0.65 -5.20 8.49
CA PRO A 63 1.25 -6.14 7.57
C PRO A 63 0.19 -7.05 6.92
N ALA A 64 -1.00 -7.17 7.53
CA ALA A 64 -2.15 -7.83 6.93
C ALA A 64 -2.69 -7.16 5.64
N ALA A 65 -2.27 -5.92 5.32
CA ALA A 65 -2.59 -5.27 4.05
C ALA A 65 -1.53 -5.52 2.96
N ARG A 66 -0.41 -6.18 3.30
CA ARG A 66 0.56 -6.69 2.31
C ARG A 66 0.22 -8.10 1.83
N ASP A 67 -0.67 -8.80 2.54
CA ASP A 67 -1.28 -10.05 2.11
C ASP A 67 -2.52 -9.80 1.23
N ASP A 68 -2.44 -8.85 0.29
CA ASP A 68 -3.37 -8.89 -0.84
C ASP A 68 -2.80 -9.91 -1.84
N PRO A 69 -3.35 -11.14 -1.92
CA PRO A 69 -2.85 -12.17 -2.84
C PRO A 69 -2.91 -11.69 -4.31
N ASN A 70 -3.69 -10.65 -4.60
CA ASN A 70 -3.75 -10.04 -5.93
C ASN A 70 -2.45 -9.29 -6.30
N ILE A 71 -1.69 -8.76 -5.34
CA ILE A 71 -0.42 -8.07 -5.63
C ILE A 71 0.63 -9.06 -6.13
N ASP A 72 0.72 -10.24 -5.49
CA ASP A 72 1.58 -11.33 -5.92
C ASP A 72 1.16 -11.85 -7.31
N GLU A 73 -0.15 -12.06 -7.52
CA GLU A 73 -0.69 -12.45 -8.82
C GLU A 73 -0.40 -11.42 -9.91
N THR A 74 -0.59 -10.12 -9.67
CA THR A 74 -0.27 -9.09 -10.66
C THR A 74 1.22 -9.04 -10.98
N THR A 75 2.09 -9.36 -10.02
CA THR A 75 3.54 -9.42 -10.23
C THR A 75 3.93 -10.64 -11.06
N ARG A 76 3.37 -11.81 -10.75
CA ARG A 76 3.53 -13.04 -11.55
C ARG A 76 3.05 -12.87 -12.97
N LEU A 77 1.86 -12.28 -13.16
CA LEU A 77 1.30 -12.02 -14.49
C LEU A 77 2.17 -11.07 -15.30
N ARG A 78 2.67 -9.98 -14.70
CA ARG A 78 3.59 -9.05 -15.38
C ARG A 78 4.88 -9.74 -15.81
N ASN A 79 5.47 -10.57 -14.95
CA ASN A 79 6.69 -11.31 -15.30
C ASN A 79 6.44 -12.29 -16.45
N ARG A 80 5.30 -13.01 -16.44
CA ARG A 80 4.93 -13.93 -17.51
C ARG A 80 4.67 -13.22 -18.83
N ILE A 81 4.01 -12.04 -18.79
CA ILE A 81 3.78 -11.21 -19.97
C ILE A 81 5.13 -10.79 -20.59
N ALA A 82 6.06 -10.31 -19.78
CA ALA A 82 7.38 -9.88 -20.27
C ALA A 82 8.16 -11.04 -20.93
N GLU A 83 8.13 -12.23 -20.34
CA GLU A 83 8.76 -13.43 -20.92
C GLU A 83 8.12 -13.81 -22.27
N LEU A 84 6.79 -13.87 -22.33
CA LEU A 84 6.05 -14.19 -23.55
C LEU A 84 6.30 -13.15 -24.65
N GLU A 85 6.32 -11.87 -24.31
CA GLU A 85 6.64 -10.81 -25.26
C GLU A 85 8.05 -10.96 -25.84
N SER A 86 9.03 -11.40 -25.03
CA SER A 86 10.38 -11.69 -25.51
C SER A 86 10.40 -12.85 -26.50
N LEU A 87 9.73 -13.97 -26.17
CA LEU A 87 9.63 -15.13 -27.04
C LEU A 87 8.92 -14.80 -28.36
N VAL A 88 7.85 -13.99 -28.31
CA VAL A 88 7.14 -13.56 -29.52
C VAL A 88 8.02 -12.68 -30.39
N ARG A 89 8.84 -11.79 -29.81
CA ARG A 89 9.80 -10.98 -30.58
C ARG A 89 10.86 -11.87 -31.25
N GLU A 90 11.34 -12.89 -30.56
CA GLU A 90 12.32 -13.84 -31.09
C GLU A 90 11.74 -14.71 -32.22
N LEU A 91 10.56 -15.31 -32.02
CA LEU A 91 9.87 -16.13 -33.02
C LEU A 91 9.45 -15.32 -34.25
N ARG A 92 9.08 -14.04 -34.07
CA ARG A 92 8.79 -13.14 -35.20
C ARG A 92 10.06 -12.66 -35.91
N GLY A 93 11.22 -12.72 -35.25
CA GLY A 93 12.52 -12.35 -35.81
C GLY A 93 13.23 -13.49 -36.56
N ALA A 94 12.81 -14.74 -36.35
CA ALA A 94 13.33 -15.90 -37.06
C ALA A 94 12.52 -16.16 -38.35
N PRO A 95 13.11 -16.06 -39.56
CA PRO A 95 12.42 -16.43 -40.78
C PRO A 95 12.60 -17.93 -41.02
N HIS A 96 11.59 -18.75 -40.72
CA HIS A 96 11.42 -20.06 -41.36
C HIS A 96 10.01 -20.64 -41.16
N SER A 97 9.24 -20.52 -42.23
CA SER A 97 8.56 -21.64 -42.91
C SER A 97 7.99 -22.77 -42.04
N HIS A 98 6.67 -22.79 -41.86
CA HIS A 98 5.91 -24.04 -41.99
C HIS A 98 4.48 -23.74 -42.46
N GLU A 99 4.36 -23.43 -43.75
CA GLU A 99 3.24 -23.98 -44.51
C GLU A 99 3.42 -25.51 -44.58
N SER A 100 2.30 -26.24 -44.54
CA SER A 100 2.14 -27.67 -44.89
C SER A 100 2.07 -28.69 -43.75
N LEU A 101 0.95 -28.73 -43.04
CA LEU A 101 0.32 -30.01 -42.62
C LEU A 101 -1.20 -29.91 -42.84
N ASN A 102 -1.57 -29.69 -44.10
CA ASN A 102 -2.84 -30.16 -44.67
C ASN A 102 -2.46 -31.03 -45.88
N CYS A 103 -2.27 -32.33 -45.65
CA CYS A 103 -2.47 -33.34 -46.69
C CYS A 103 -3.79 -34.06 -46.34
N VAL A 104 -4.82 -33.79 -47.14
CA VAL A 104 -6.03 -34.62 -47.30
C VAL A 104 -5.90 -35.33 -48.64
#